data_AF-A0A661SF16-F1
#
_entry.id   AF-A0A661SF16-F1
#
_cell.length_a   1.000
_cell.length_b   1.000
_cell.length_c   1.000
_cell.angle_alpha   90.00
_cell.angle_beta   90.00
_cell.angle_gamma   90.00
#
_symmetry.space_group_name_H-M   'P 1'
#
loop_
_entity.id
_entity.type
_entity.pdbx_description
1 polymer ?
#
loop_
_entity_poly.entity_id
_entity_poly.type
_entity_poly.pdbx_seq_one_letter_code
_entity_poly.pdbx_strand_id
1 'polypeptide(L)'
;ALTALREDEDAAKVMGINTTKYKIIAFITSACFAGLVGASSWALKTPYVFPPEVFEIHYTVEAIIIVLLGGAGTLLGPLAGGLIYGISKYYLSILLPGFQLLIFAPIIIIIIVLFPEGVVGMLKCKLRDSTLARFII
;
A
#
# COMPACT_ATOMS: atom_id res chain seq x y z
N ALA A 1 -0.57 -21.12 -6.46
CA ALA A 1 -1.16 -21.31 -5.13
C ALA A 1 -1.78 -20.00 -4.59
N LEU A 2 -1.00 -18.93 -4.39
CA LEU A 2 -1.52 -17.65 -3.88
C LEU A 2 -2.60 -17.01 -4.77
N THR A 3 -2.45 -17.05 -6.10
CA THR A 3 -3.48 -16.52 -7.02
C THR A 3 -4.80 -17.26 -6.88
N ALA A 4 -4.78 -18.60 -6.82
CA ALA A 4 -5.98 -19.40 -6.60
C ALA A 4 -6.65 -19.08 -5.25
N LEU A 5 -5.83 -18.92 -4.20
CA LEU A 5 -6.30 -18.52 -2.87
C LEU A 5 -6.94 -17.11 -2.87
N ARG A 6 -6.49 -16.20 -3.74
CA ARG A 6 -7.01 -14.84 -3.86
C ARG A 6 -8.37 -14.78 -4.58
N GLU A 7 -8.58 -15.64 -5.57
CA GLU A 7 -9.83 -15.67 -6.35
C GLU A 7 -10.95 -16.41 -5.59
N ASP A 8 -10.68 -17.65 -5.14
CA ASP A 8 -11.64 -18.44 -4.38
C ASP A 8 -10.92 -19.42 -3.45
N GLU A 9 -11.04 -19.19 -2.14
CA GLU A 9 -10.41 -20.01 -1.12
C GLU A 9 -10.98 -21.43 -1.07
N ASP A 10 -12.29 -21.59 -1.23
CA ASP A 10 -12.94 -22.89 -1.08
C ASP A 10 -12.69 -23.75 -2.30
N ALA A 11 -12.67 -23.17 -3.50
CA ALA A 11 -12.19 -23.84 -4.70
C ALA A 11 -10.72 -24.27 -4.56
N ALA A 12 -9.86 -23.42 -3.99
CA ALA A 12 -8.45 -23.76 -3.76
C ALA A 12 -8.29 -24.97 -2.82
N LYS A 13 -9.12 -25.08 -1.76
CA LYS A 13 -9.11 -26.25 -0.86
C LYS A 13 -9.49 -27.53 -1.57
N VAL A 14 -10.52 -27.50 -2.43
CA VAL A 14 -10.97 -28.67 -3.21
C VAL A 14 -9.89 -29.14 -4.18
N MET A 15 -9.13 -28.20 -4.75
CA MET A 15 -7.98 -28.48 -5.63
C MET A 15 -6.74 -29.01 -4.88
N GLY A 16 -6.85 -29.31 -3.57
CA GLY A 16 -5.78 -29.87 -2.75
C GLY A 16 -4.76 -28.86 -2.24
N ILE A 17 -5.03 -27.55 -2.37
CA ILE A 17 -4.15 -26.50 -1.85
C ILE A 17 -4.41 -26.34 -0.36
N ASN A 18 -3.36 -26.49 0.46
CA ASN A 18 -3.44 -26.22 1.90
C ASN A 18 -3.50 -24.69 2.16
N THR A 19 -4.71 -24.13 2.16
CA THR A 19 -4.94 -22.68 2.27
C THR A 19 -4.38 -22.09 3.57
N THR A 20 -4.49 -22.82 4.69
CA THR A 20 -3.96 -22.39 5.98
C THR A 20 -2.44 -22.18 5.94
N LYS A 21 -1.68 -23.14 5.39
CA LYS A 21 -0.21 -23.01 5.27
C LYS A 21 0.17 -21.79 4.43
N TYR A 22 -0.46 -21.59 3.29
CA TYR A 22 -0.14 -20.46 2.40
C TYR A 22 -0.54 -19.11 3.00
N LYS A 23 -1.65 -19.01 3.74
CA LYS A 23 -2.01 -17.80 4.50
C LYS A 23 -0.97 -17.46 5.58
N ILE A 24 -0.52 -18.46 6.35
CA ILE A 24 0.50 -18.26 7.39
C ILE A 24 1.82 -17.76 6.77
N ILE A 25 2.27 -18.37 5.67
CA ILE A 25 3.50 -17.94 4.98
C ILE A 25 3.35 -16.51 4.46
N ALA A 26 2.24 -16.17 3.82
CA ALA A 26 1.97 -14.82 3.33
C ALA A 26 1.91 -13.78 4.47
N PHE A 27 1.32 -14.15 5.61
CA PHE A 27 1.26 -13.30 6.80
C PHE A 27 2.65 -13.08 7.41
N ILE A 28 3.42 -14.14 7.64
CA ILE A 28 4.76 -14.06 8.25
C ILE A 28 5.70 -13.22 7.36
N THR A 29 5.69 -13.46 6.05
CA THR A 29 6.52 -12.69 5.11
C THR A 29 6.15 -11.21 5.12
N SER A 30 4.85 -10.88 5.06
CA SER A 30 4.38 -9.49 5.12
C SER A 30 4.72 -8.82 6.46
N ALA A 31 4.50 -9.52 7.57
CA ALA A 31 4.79 -9.03 8.92
C ALA A 31 6.29 -8.82 9.15
N CYS A 32 7.15 -9.67 8.57
CA CYS A 32 8.60 -9.52 8.63
C CYS A 32 9.06 -8.22 7.95
N PHE A 33 8.58 -7.96 6.73
CA PHE A 33 8.91 -6.71 6.02
C PHE A 33 8.33 -5.48 6.72
N ALA A 34 7.07 -5.52 7.13
CA ALA A 34 6.42 -4.42 7.85
C ALA A 34 7.13 -4.13 9.18
N GLY A 35 7.52 -5.17 9.92
CA GLY A 35 8.27 -5.07 11.17
C GLY A 35 9.67 -4.51 10.99
N LEU A 36 10.42 -4.96 9.98
CA LEU A 36 11.76 -4.43 9.67
C LEU A 36 11.72 -2.96 9.29
N VAL A 37 10.80 -2.57 8.42
CA VAL A 37 10.63 -1.18 7.98
C VAL A 37 10.12 -0.30 9.13
N GLY A 38 9.15 -0.79 9.90
CA GLY A 38 8.63 -0.09 11.08
C GLY A 38 9.71 0.13 12.14
N ALA A 39 10.44 -0.91 12.51
CA ALA A 39 11.50 -0.82 13.51
C ALA A 39 12.63 0.12 13.07
N SER A 40 13.09 0.02 11.82
CA SER A 40 14.15 0.90 11.31
C SER A 40 13.70 2.36 11.18
N SER A 41 12.50 2.61 10.65
CA SER A 41 11.99 3.98 10.48
C SER A 41 11.71 4.68 11.79
N TRP A 42 11.13 3.98 12.78
CA TRP A 42 10.78 4.60 14.06
C TRP A 42 11.99 4.82 14.96
N ALA A 43 12.92 3.85 15.01
CA ALA A 43 14.15 3.96 15.78
C ALA A 43 15.03 5.15 15.34
N LEU A 44 15.00 5.49 14.05
CA LEU A 44 15.71 6.64 13.50
C LEU A 44 15.05 7.99 13.82
N LYS A 45 13.73 8.00 14.08
CA LYS A 45 12.95 9.24 14.17
C LYS A 45 12.74 9.69 15.62
N THR A 46 12.50 8.76 16.53
CA THR A 46 12.17 9.05 17.94
C THR A 46 12.73 7.97 18.85
N PRO A 47 13.45 8.33 19.93
CA PRO A 47 14.04 7.37 20.86
C PRO A 47 13.02 6.78 21.85
N TYR A 48 11.79 7.30 21.88
CA TYR A 48 10.71 6.86 22.76
C TYR A 48 9.45 6.55 21.96
N VAL A 49 8.58 5.72 22.54
CA VAL A 49 7.31 5.30 21.94
C VAL A 49 6.19 5.64 22.91
N PHE A 50 5.31 6.57 22.53
CA PHE A 50 4.07 6.84 23.26
C PHE A 50 2.91 6.10 22.57
N PRO A 51 2.29 5.11 23.22
CA PRO A 51 1.23 4.29 22.60
C PRO A 51 0.09 5.09 21.95
N PRO A 52 -0.44 6.17 22.56
CA PRO A 52 -1.55 6.91 21.98
C PRO A 52 -1.23 7.47 20.58
N GLU A 53 -0.02 7.98 20.40
CA GLU A 53 0.40 8.62 19.15
C GLU A 53 0.62 7.63 18.02
N VAL A 54 1.02 6.39 18.34
CA VAL A 54 1.39 5.35 17.36
C VAL A 54 0.16 4.61 16.82
N PHE A 55 -0.91 4.53 17.61
CA PHE A 55 -2.16 3.87 17.24
C PHE A 55 -3.25 4.84 16.76
N GLU A 56 -2.84 6.06 16.40
CA GLU A 56 -3.74 7.05 15.83
C GLU A 56 -4.36 6.59 14.50
N ILE A 57 -5.62 6.95 14.29
CA ILE A 57 -6.42 6.55 13.12
C ILE A 57 -5.77 7.03 11.82
N HIS A 58 -5.03 8.15 11.88
CA HIS A 58 -4.42 8.75 10.70
C HIS A 58 -3.51 7.76 9.95
N TYR A 59 -2.77 6.87 10.63
CA TYR A 59 -1.91 5.89 9.97
C TYR A 59 -2.68 4.90 9.10
N THR A 60 -3.87 4.49 9.55
CA THR A 60 -4.73 3.57 8.80
C THR A 60 -5.26 4.26 7.55
N VAL A 61 -5.64 5.53 7.67
CA VAL A 61 -6.10 6.34 6.54
C VAL A 61 -4.95 6.53 5.53
N GLU A 62 -3.75 6.87 6.00
CA GLU A 62 -2.55 7.01 5.14
C GLU A 62 -2.20 5.72 4.39
N ALA A 63 -2.33 4.56 5.04
CA ALA A 63 -2.12 3.28 4.38
C ALA A 63 -3.11 3.06 3.21
N ILE A 64 -4.40 3.36 3.42
CA ILE A 64 -5.42 3.27 2.38
C ILE A 64 -5.09 4.24 1.22
N ILE A 65 -4.66 5.45 1.55
CA ILE A 65 -4.28 6.48 0.58
C ILE A 65 -3.15 6.00 -0.32
N ILE A 66 -2.08 5.47 0.28
CA ILE A 66 -0.90 4.97 -0.44
C ILE A 66 -1.29 3.87 -1.42
N VAL A 67 -2.15 2.93 -0.99
CA VAL A 67 -2.60 1.81 -1.82
C VAL A 67 -3.50 2.29 -2.95
N LEU A 68 -4.43 3.22 -2.70
CA LEU A 68 -5.33 3.75 -3.73
C LEU A 68 -4.58 4.60 -4.76
N LEU A 69 -3.67 5.47 -4.30
CA LEU A 69 -2.88 6.33 -5.16
C LEU A 69 -1.95 5.50 -6.06
N GLY A 70 -1.37 4.44 -5.51
CA GLY A 70 -0.54 3.49 -6.25
C GLY A 70 -1.30 2.54 -7.17
N GLY A 71 -2.45 2.05 -6.72
CA GLY A 71 -3.29 1.04 -7.37
C GLY A 71 -3.37 -0.26 -6.55
N ALA A 72 -4.57 -0.63 -6.10
CA ALA A 72 -4.82 -1.76 -5.20
C ALA A 72 -4.61 -3.16 -5.81
N GLY A 73 -4.48 -3.25 -7.15
CA GLY A 73 -4.41 -4.52 -7.88
C GLY A 73 -3.01 -5.01 -8.24
N THR A 74 -1.93 -4.34 -7.80
CA THR A 74 -0.55 -4.66 -8.20
C THR A 74 0.40 -4.59 -7.01
N LEU A 75 1.48 -5.40 -7.04
CA LEU A 75 2.54 -5.35 -6.01
C LEU A 75 3.35 -4.05 -6.06
N LEU A 76 3.56 -3.50 -7.26
CA LEU A 76 4.34 -2.27 -7.47
C LEU A 76 3.53 -0.99 -7.22
N GLY A 77 2.19 -1.07 -7.23
CA GLY A 77 1.28 0.04 -6.96
C GLY A 77 1.58 0.72 -5.63
N PRO A 78 1.42 0.04 -4.48
CA PRO A 78 1.67 0.61 -3.16
C PRO A 78 3.08 1.17 -2.99
N LEU A 79 4.09 0.59 -3.64
CA LEU A 79 5.46 1.10 -3.61
C LEU A 79 5.58 2.48 -4.27
N ALA A 80 5.02 2.63 -5.49
CA ALA A 80 4.98 3.91 -6.19
C ALA A 80 4.08 4.93 -5.47
N GLY A 81 2.92 4.48 -4.98
CA GLY A 81 1.99 5.31 -4.20
C GLY A 81 2.63 5.85 -2.93
N GLY A 82 3.43 5.03 -2.23
CA GLY A 82 4.15 5.41 -1.02
C GLY A 82 5.21 6.47 -1.28
N LEU A 83 5.96 6.33 -2.37
CA LEU A 83 6.95 7.33 -2.81
C LEU A 83 6.27 8.67 -3.13
N ILE A 84 5.22 8.66 -3.94
CA ILE A 84 4.50 9.89 -4.35
C ILE A 84 3.87 10.55 -3.11
N TYR A 85 3.22 9.77 -2.26
CA TYR A 85 2.61 10.26 -1.03
C TYR A 85 3.67 10.87 -0.09
N GLY A 86 4.78 10.16 0.14
CA GLY A 86 5.86 10.62 1.01
C GLY A 86 6.49 11.94 0.55
N ILE A 87 6.81 12.05 -0.75
CA ILE A 87 7.36 13.28 -1.34
C ILE A 87 6.35 14.42 -1.24
N SER A 88 5.10 14.17 -1.61
CA SER A 88 4.04 15.18 -1.55
C SER A 88 3.82 15.67 -0.12
N LYS A 89 3.81 14.76 0.86
CA LYS A 89 3.67 15.08 2.28
C LYS A 89 4.84 15.91 2.78
N TYR A 90 6.06 15.58 2.37
CA TYR A 90 7.27 16.34 2.73
C TYR A 90 7.21 17.78 2.21
N TYR A 91 6.93 17.99 0.91
CA TYR A 91 6.80 19.33 0.34
C TYR A 91 5.68 20.14 1.00
N LEU A 92 4.53 19.51 1.25
CA LEU A 92 3.42 20.16 1.93
C LEU A 92 3.77 20.53 3.38
N SER A 93 4.62 19.74 4.04
CA SER A 93 5.13 20.04 5.38
C SER A 93 5.92 21.33 5.45
N ILE A 94 6.65 21.65 4.38
CA ILE A 94 7.52 22.83 4.30
C ILE A 94 6.67 24.09 4.05
N LEU A 95 5.63 23.98 3.22
CA LEU A 95 4.77 25.10 2.84
C LEU A 95 3.72 25.44 3.91
N LEU A 96 3.08 24.44 4.51
CA LEU A 96 1.93 24.59 5.41
C LEU A 96 2.01 23.59 6.58
N PRO A 97 2.77 23.90 7.64
CA PRO A 97 2.90 23.01 8.79
C PRO A 97 1.55 22.81 9.50
N GLY A 98 1.17 21.57 9.77
CA GLY A 98 -0.03 21.19 10.51
C GLY A 98 -1.31 21.00 9.70
N PHE A 99 -1.39 21.51 8.46
CA PHE A 99 -2.61 21.38 7.62
C PHE A 99 -2.56 20.21 6.63
N GLN A 100 -1.55 19.34 6.70
CA GLN A 100 -1.34 18.26 5.74
C GLN A 100 -2.55 17.34 5.63
N LEU A 101 -3.06 16.81 6.75
CA LEU A 101 -4.18 15.87 6.72
C LEU A 101 -5.45 16.49 6.11
N LEU A 102 -5.70 17.77 6.45
CA LEU A 102 -6.85 18.53 5.97
C LEU A 102 -6.80 18.77 4.47
N ILE A 103 -5.60 19.02 3.92
CA ILE A 103 -5.38 19.26 2.48
C ILE A 103 -5.34 17.94 1.70
N PHE A 104 -4.77 16.88 2.28
CA PHE A 104 -4.73 15.58 1.64
C PHE A 104 -6.13 15.00 1.47
N ALA A 105 -7.01 15.11 2.47
CA ALA A 105 -8.36 14.54 2.41
C ALA A 105 -9.13 14.86 1.09
N PRO A 106 -9.28 16.12 0.65
CA PRO A 106 -9.93 16.43 -0.63
C PRO A 106 -9.09 16.05 -1.84
N ILE A 107 -7.76 16.19 -1.79
CA ILE A 107 -6.86 15.77 -2.88
C ILE A 107 -7.04 14.28 -3.20
N ILE A 108 -7.19 13.46 -2.17
CA ILE A 108 -7.37 12.03 -2.32
C ILE A 108 -8.72 11.71 -2.94
N ILE A 109 -9.79 12.38 -2.51
CA ILE A 109 -11.11 12.22 -3.13
C ILE A 109 -11.02 12.54 -4.63
N ILE A 110 -10.33 13.62 -5.00
CA ILE A 110 -10.10 13.99 -6.39
C ILE A 110 -9.32 12.91 -7.14
N ILE A 111 -8.25 12.37 -6.54
CA ILE A 111 -7.45 11.30 -7.14
C ILE A 111 -8.28 10.03 -7.33
N ILE A 112 -9.07 9.62 -6.35
CA ILE A 112 -9.92 8.42 -6.44
C ILE A 112 -10.98 8.58 -7.55
N VAL A 113 -11.59 9.78 -7.65
CA VAL A 113 -12.63 10.06 -8.63
C VAL A 113 -12.07 10.17 -10.05
N LEU A 114 -10.91 10.80 -10.23
CA LEU A 114 -10.29 11.00 -11.54
C LEU A 114 -9.44 9.80 -12.00
N PHE A 115 -8.89 9.03 -11.06
CA PHE A 115 -7.93 7.95 -11.32
C PHE A 115 -8.28 6.67 -10.54
N PRO A 116 -9.40 5.99 -10.86
CA PRO A 116 -9.89 4.83 -10.11
C PRO A 116 -8.97 3.59 -10.18
N GLU A 117 -8.12 3.47 -11.21
CA GLU A 117 -7.15 2.38 -11.33
C GLU A 117 -5.79 2.68 -10.64
N GLY A 118 -5.62 3.89 -10.09
CA GLY A 118 -4.36 4.37 -9.53
C GLY A 118 -3.28 4.66 -10.59
N VAL A 119 -2.13 5.19 -10.15
CA VAL A 119 -1.03 5.59 -11.04
C VAL A 119 -0.47 4.40 -11.83
N VAL A 120 -0.34 3.23 -11.21
CA VAL A 120 0.19 2.04 -11.87
C VAL A 120 -0.83 1.38 -12.81
N GLY A 121 -2.13 1.49 -12.52
CA GLY A 121 -3.19 1.02 -13.41
C GLY A 121 -3.20 1.72 -14.77
N MET A 122 -3.02 3.06 -14.76
CA MET A 122 -2.89 3.84 -16.00
C MET A 122 -1.66 3.45 -16.84
N LEU A 123 -0.52 3.24 -16.19
CA LEU A 123 0.71 2.79 -16.86
C LEU A 123 0.52 1.42 -17.50
N LYS A 124 -0.19 0.50 -16.83
CA LYS A 124 -0.53 -0.82 -17.38
C LYS A 124 -1.44 -0.74 -18.60
N CYS A 125 -2.42 0.16 -18.58
CA CYS A 125 -3.33 0.39 -19.72
C CYS A 125 -2.59 0.95 -20.95
N LYS A 126 -1.56 1.78 -20.73
CA LYS A 126 -0.71 2.34 -21.79
C LYS A 126 0.41 1.39 -22.27
N LEU A 127 0.80 0.40 -21.46
CA LEU A 127 1.87 -0.57 -21.74
C LEU A 127 1.36 -1.95 -22.21
N ARG A 128 0.09 -2.05 -22.65
CA ARG A 128 -0.58 -3.29 -23.11
C ARG A 128 0.04 -3.95 -24.36
N ASP A 129 1.23 -3.53 -24.79
CA ASP A 129 1.95 -4.06 -25.96
C ASP A 129 3.37 -4.58 -25.65
N SER A 130 3.80 -4.60 -24.37
CA SER A 130 5.14 -5.09 -24.02
C SER A 130 5.12 -6.17 -22.94
N THR A 131 5.99 -7.17 -23.12
CA THR A 131 6.21 -8.40 -22.35
C THR A 131 6.41 -8.19 -20.84
N LEU A 132 6.56 -6.95 -20.39
CA LEU A 132 6.72 -6.51 -19.00
C LEU A 132 5.44 -6.58 -18.14
N ALA A 133 4.26 -6.76 -18.75
CA ALA A 133 3.00 -6.94 -18.02
C ALA A 133 3.02 -8.14 -17.05
N ARG A 134 3.92 -9.11 -17.28
CA ARG A 134 4.06 -10.33 -16.48
C ARG A 134 4.73 -10.10 -15.10
N PHE A 135 5.44 -8.98 -14.92
CA PHE A 135 6.13 -8.62 -13.66
C PHE A 135 5.28 -7.75 -12.72
N ILE A 136 4.10 -7.31 -13.18
CA ILE A 136 3.18 -6.42 -12.45
C ILE A 136 2.10 -7.24 -11.68
N ILE A 137 2.16 -8.57 -11.76
CA ILE A 137 1.29 -9.51 -11.02
C ILE A 137 1.89 -9.80 -9.65
#